data_AF-A0A1G9QDG1-F1
#
_entry.id   AF-A0A1G9QDG1-F1
#
_cell.length_a   1.000
_cell.length_b   1.000
_cell.length_c   1.000
_cell.angle_alpha   90.00
_cell.angle_beta   90.00
_cell.angle_gamma   90.00
#
_symmetry.space_group_name_H-M   'P 1'
#
loop_
_entity.id
_entity.type
_entity.pdbx_description
1 polymer ?
#
loop_
_entity_poly.entity_id
_entity_poly.type
_entity_poly.pdbx_seq_one_letter_code
_entity_poly.pdbx_strand_id
1 'polypeptide(L)'
;MNDILRRAASWTGVPYSQNDFHTNEHGTYRTDCSGFASMAWGLPGRPLDPRGGLNTVDLAGISALITKDDLRPGDLLITLTGDHTTRHVTVFCRWADATRSHYWAYEQCSGHGTVHHIVSYPYRHSTSGYHPYRRRD
;
A
#
# COMPACT_ATOMS: atom_id res chain seq x y z
N MET A 1 7.66 -6.43 15.16
CA MET A 1 7.06 -6.22 13.83
C MET A 1 5.80 -5.39 14.03
N ASN A 2 5.66 -4.25 13.34
CA ASN A 2 4.43 -3.44 13.33
C ASN A 2 3.25 -4.32 12.86
N ASP A 3 2.07 -4.16 13.46
CA ASP A 3 0.84 -4.88 13.07
C ASP A 3 0.54 -4.73 11.57
N ILE A 4 0.70 -3.52 11.03
CA ILE A 4 0.51 -3.22 9.60
C ILE A 4 1.39 -4.12 8.71
N LEU A 5 2.65 -4.32 9.09
CA LEU A 5 3.56 -5.16 8.31
C LEU A 5 3.27 -6.65 8.47
N ARG A 6 2.72 -7.10 9.61
CA ARG A 6 2.26 -8.48 9.76
C ARG A 6 1.06 -8.76 8.85
N ARG A 7 0.12 -7.81 8.81
CA ARG A 7 -1.03 -7.87 7.90
C ARG A 7 -0.58 -7.89 6.45
N ALA A 8 0.32 -6.99 6.05
CA ALA A 8 0.92 -6.97 4.72
C ALA A 8 1.58 -8.31 4.34
N ALA A 9 2.38 -8.89 5.26
CA ALA A 9 3.06 -10.16 5.04
C ALA A 9 2.08 -11.33 4.79
N SER A 10 0.96 -11.37 5.52
CA SER A 10 -0.08 -12.42 5.39
C SER A 10 -0.72 -12.53 4.01
N TRP A 11 -0.56 -11.50 3.18
CA TRP A 11 -1.19 -11.38 1.86
C TRP A 11 -0.23 -11.69 0.70
N THR A 12 1.03 -12.03 1.00
CA THR A 12 2.05 -12.33 -0.02
C THR A 12 1.61 -13.50 -0.89
N GLY A 13 1.75 -13.37 -2.21
CA GLY A 13 1.35 -14.39 -3.18
C GLY A 13 -0.10 -14.32 -3.66
N VAL A 14 -0.95 -13.45 -3.09
CA VAL A 14 -2.32 -13.25 -3.59
C VAL A 14 -2.28 -12.60 -4.99
N PRO A 15 -2.92 -13.20 -6.02
CA PRO A 15 -2.95 -12.65 -7.38
C PRO A 15 -3.59 -11.27 -7.46
N TYR A 16 -3.13 -10.43 -8.40
CA TYR A 16 -3.69 -9.10 -8.61
C TYR A 16 -4.97 -9.17 -9.46
N SER A 17 -6.04 -8.51 -9.02
CA SER A 17 -7.25 -8.27 -9.79
C SER A 17 -7.98 -7.03 -9.26
N GLN A 18 -8.48 -6.20 -10.18
CA GLN A 18 -9.30 -5.03 -9.84
C GLN A 18 -10.74 -5.42 -9.46
N ASN A 19 -11.15 -6.67 -9.75
CA ASN A 19 -12.53 -7.12 -9.58
C ASN A 19 -12.67 -8.24 -8.54
N ASP A 20 -11.58 -8.91 -8.18
CA ASP A 20 -11.62 -10.04 -7.25
C ASP A 20 -11.35 -9.63 -5.81
N PHE A 21 -11.70 -10.54 -4.91
CA PHE A 21 -11.55 -10.38 -3.48
C PHE A 21 -10.76 -11.55 -2.92
N HIS A 22 -10.02 -11.29 -1.85
CA HIS A 22 -9.36 -12.31 -1.06
C HIS A 22 -9.77 -12.16 0.40
N THR A 23 -9.91 -13.30 1.08
CA THR A 23 -10.29 -13.38 2.49
C THR A 23 -9.21 -14.12 3.26
N ASN A 24 -8.75 -13.52 4.35
CA ASN A 24 -7.91 -14.18 5.35
C ASN A 24 -8.37 -13.79 6.77
N GLU A 25 -7.56 -14.06 7.79
CA GLU A 25 -7.84 -13.74 9.19
C GLU A 25 -8.06 -12.24 9.49
N HIS A 26 -7.73 -11.37 8.52
CA HIS A 26 -7.83 -9.92 8.64
C HIS A 26 -9.06 -9.32 7.95
N GLY A 27 -9.85 -10.16 7.26
CA GLY A 27 -11.09 -9.80 6.57
C GLY A 27 -11.04 -10.04 5.07
N THR A 28 -12.04 -9.52 4.36
CA THR A 28 -12.18 -9.62 2.90
C THR A 28 -11.91 -8.27 2.24
N TYR A 29 -10.96 -8.23 1.30
CA TYR A 29 -10.56 -7.01 0.58
C TYR A 29 -10.34 -7.27 -0.90
N ARG A 30 -10.45 -6.22 -1.73
CA ARG A 30 -10.10 -6.31 -3.16
C ARG A 30 -8.64 -6.70 -3.32
N THR A 31 -8.34 -7.48 -4.36
CA THR A 31 -6.98 -7.92 -4.67
C THR A 31 -6.24 -6.96 -5.61
N ASP A 32 -6.42 -5.66 -5.40
CA ASP A 32 -5.66 -4.60 -6.07
C ASP A 32 -4.77 -3.83 -5.08
N CYS A 33 -4.00 -2.87 -5.58
CA CYS A 33 -3.04 -2.10 -4.79
C CYS A 33 -3.68 -1.43 -3.57
N SER A 34 -4.84 -0.79 -3.75
CA SER A 34 -5.53 -0.05 -2.68
C SER A 34 -6.33 -0.95 -1.74
N GLY A 35 -6.88 -2.07 -2.24
CA GLY A 35 -7.47 -3.11 -1.41
C GLY A 35 -6.44 -3.75 -0.49
N PHE A 36 -5.26 -4.09 -1.02
CA PHE A 36 -4.12 -4.56 -0.24
C PHE A 36 -3.66 -3.53 0.81
N ALA A 37 -3.47 -2.26 0.43
CA ALA A 37 -3.06 -1.23 1.38
C ALA A 37 -4.11 -0.99 2.47
N SER A 38 -5.40 -1.05 2.12
CA SER A 38 -6.50 -0.97 3.08
C SER A 38 -6.49 -2.14 4.06
N MET A 39 -6.21 -3.35 3.56
CA MET A 39 -6.04 -4.54 4.40
C MET A 39 -4.87 -4.37 5.35
N ALA A 40 -3.71 -3.93 4.85
CA ALA A 40 -2.51 -3.71 5.66
C ALA A 40 -2.77 -2.68 6.77
N TRP A 41 -3.48 -1.60 6.45
CA TRP A 41 -3.92 -0.62 7.45
C TRP A 41 -5.08 -1.07 8.32
N GLY A 42 -5.75 -2.18 8.03
CA GLY A 42 -6.89 -2.65 8.80
C GLY A 42 -8.08 -1.70 8.79
N LEU A 43 -8.31 -1.06 7.65
CA LEU A 43 -9.47 -0.19 7.47
C LEU A 43 -10.74 -1.05 7.32
N PRO A 44 -11.82 -0.76 8.07
CA PRO A 44 -13.11 -1.38 7.79
C PRO A 44 -13.53 -1.00 6.37
N GLY A 45 -14.13 -1.93 5.62
CA GLY A 45 -14.82 -1.58 4.37
C GLY A 45 -15.83 -0.46 4.65
N ARG A 46 -15.83 0.59 3.83
CA ARG A 46 -16.82 1.69 3.91
C ARG A 46 -17.60 1.83 2.60
N PRO A 47 -18.95 1.94 2.63
CA PRO A 47 -19.81 1.77 3.81
C PRO A 47 -19.73 0.32 4.31
N LEU A 48 -20.56 -0.10 5.27
CA LEU A 48 -20.73 -1.52 5.67
C LEU A 48 -21.15 -2.37 4.45
N ASP A 49 -20.26 -2.52 3.47
CA ASP A 49 -20.29 -3.43 2.36
C ASP A 49 -19.20 -4.46 2.69
N PRO A 50 -19.51 -5.77 2.69
CA PRO A 50 -18.58 -6.87 2.95
C PRO A 50 -17.41 -7.00 1.95
N ARG A 51 -17.12 -5.95 1.17
CA ARG A 51 -16.18 -5.92 0.03
C ARG A 51 -15.12 -4.80 0.14
N GLY A 52 -14.69 -4.53 1.38
CA GLY A 52 -13.35 -4.11 1.84
C GLY A 52 -12.56 -2.97 1.16
N GLY A 53 -12.23 -1.95 1.97
CA GLY A 53 -11.15 -0.99 1.75
C GLY A 53 -11.49 0.32 1.05
N LEU A 54 -10.55 1.26 1.08
CA LEU A 54 -10.58 2.54 0.39
C LEU A 54 -9.84 2.44 -0.95
N ASN A 55 -10.18 3.31 -1.91
CA ASN A 55 -9.34 3.49 -3.10
C ASN A 55 -8.11 4.37 -2.76
N THR A 56 -7.17 4.47 -3.71
CA THR A 56 -5.93 5.23 -3.53
C THR A 56 -6.12 6.71 -3.17
N VAL A 57 -7.18 7.36 -3.68
CA VAL A 57 -7.48 8.76 -3.37
C VAL A 57 -8.01 8.90 -1.95
N ASP A 58 -8.94 8.03 -1.57
CA ASP A 58 -9.54 8.03 -0.23
C ASP A 58 -8.49 7.68 0.85
N LEU A 59 -7.56 6.76 0.55
CA LEU A 59 -6.40 6.48 1.41
C LEU A 59 -5.54 7.73 1.67
N ALA A 60 -5.27 8.52 0.62
CA ALA A 60 -4.58 9.81 0.78
C ALA A 60 -5.43 10.82 1.57
N GLY A 61 -6.75 10.83 1.35
CA GLY A 61 -7.69 11.74 2.03
C GLY A 61 -7.80 11.51 3.55
N ILE A 62 -7.68 10.26 4.01
CA ILE A 62 -7.71 9.93 5.45
C ILE A 62 -6.32 9.96 6.12
N SER A 63 -5.26 10.26 5.37
CA SER A 63 -3.89 10.24 5.87
C SER A 63 -3.27 11.65 5.92
N ALA A 64 -2.12 11.76 6.58
CA ALA A 64 -1.29 12.95 6.57
C ALA A 64 -0.14 12.74 5.59
N LEU A 65 0.09 13.73 4.72
CA LEU A 65 1.32 13.81 3.94
C LEU A 65 2.49 13.98 4.90
N ILE A 66 3.53 13.16 4.76
CA ILE A 66 4.75 13.23 5.58
C ILE A 66 5.98 13.42 4.70
N THR A 67 7.10 13.81 5.31
CA THR A 67 8.37 13.93 4.58
C THR A 67 9.03 12.57 4.41
N LYS A 68 10.01 12.48 3.50
CA LYS A 68 10.87 11.30 3.34
C LYS A 68 11.53 10.89 4.67
N ASP A 69 12.00 11.87 5.43
CA ASP A 69 12.74 11.62 6.67
C ASP A 69 11.86 11.13 7.80
N ASP A 70 10.55 11.39 7.70
CA ASP A 70 9.57 10.91 8.67
C ASP A 70 9.13 9.48 8.42
N LEU A 71 9.44 8.86 7.27
CA LEU A 71 8.98 7.52 6.91
C LEU A 71 9.28 6.47 7.99
N ARG A 72 8.25 5.71 8.33
CA ARG A 72 8.26 4.63 9.32
C ARG A 72 7.62 3.37 8.73
N PRO A 73 8.00 2.18 9.24
CA PRO A 73 7.36 0.92 8.86
C PRO A 73 5.82 1.01 8.91
N GLY A 74 5.15 0.73 7.81
CA GLY A 74 3.69 0.76 7.67
C GLY A 74 3.11 2.03 7.04
N ASP A 75 3.90 3.08 6.83
CA ASP A 75 3.49 4.22 6.01
C ASP A 75 3.29 3.81 4.54
N LEU A 76 2.54 4.59 3.78
CA LEU A 76 2.30 4.34 2.36
C LEU A 76 3.10 5.30 1.50
N LEU A 77 3.52 4.83 0.32
CA LEU A 77 3.89 5.71 -0.79
C LEU A 77 2.78 5.65 -1.83
N ILE A 78 2.15 6.79 -2.10
CA ILE A 78 0.97 6.89 -2.96
C ILE A 78 1.26 7.81 -4.14
N THR A 79 0.94 7.37 -5.36
CA THR A 79 0.76 8.27 -6.51
C THR A 79 -0.71 8.54 -6.77
N LEU A 80 -1.07 9.82 -6.82
CA LEU A 80 -2.40 10.29 -7.22
C LEU A 80 -2.47 10.60 -8.72
N THR A 81 -1.32 10.62 -9.40
CA THR A 81 -1.22 10.76 -10.85
C THR A 81 -1.76 9.51 -11.53
N GLY A 82 -2.64 9.71 -12.53
CA GLY A 82 -3.33 8.63 -13.24
C GLY A 82 -4.81 8.49 -12.85
N ASP A 83 -5.39 7.37 -13.26
CA ASP A 83 -6.76 6.95 -13.01
C ASP A 83 -6.83 5.75 -12.06
N HIS A 84 -8.02 5.15 -11.90
CA HIS A 84 -8.24 3.98 -11.04
C HIS A 84 -7.42 2.73 -11.42
N THR A 85 -6.87 2.66 -12.64
CA THR A 85 -6.04 1.54 -13.12
C THR A 85 -4.54 1.82 -13.09
N THR A 86 -4.15 3.09 -13.04
CA THR A 86 -2.75 3.54 -13.16
C THR A 86 -2.19 4.20 -11.90
N ARG A 87 -3.06 4.68 -11.00
CA ARG A 87 -2.66 5.05 -9.64
C ARG A 87 -2.21 3.81 -8.87
N HIS A 88 -1.33 4.03 -7.91
CA HIS A 88 -0.73 2.93 -7.19
C HIS A 88 -0.31 3.34 -5.77
N VAL A 89 -0.16 2.32 -4.94
CA VAL A 89 0.20 2.45 -3.53
C VAL A 89 1.08 1.29 -3.09
N THR A 90 2.11 1.61 -2.32
CA THR A 90 3.00 0.63 -1.69
C THR A 90 3.08 0.84 -0.19
N VAL A 91 3.35 -0.22 0.56
CA VAL A 91 3.55 -0.19 2.01
C VAL A 91 5.06 -0.19 2.29
N PHE A 92 5.56 0.87 2.92
CA PHE A 92 6.96 1.00 3.29
C PHE A 92 7.31 0.08 4.47
N CYS A 93 8.31 -0.79 4.32
CA CYS A 93 8.80 -1.63 5.41
C CYS A 93 9.95 -0.97 6.16
N ARG A 94 11.00 -0.60 5.44
CA ARG A 94 12.24 0.00 5.95
C ARG A 94 13.12 0.44 4.78
N TRP A 95 14.06 1.34 5.04
CA TRP A 95 15.16 1.62 4.11
C TRP A 95 16.01 0.37 3.90
N ALA A 96 16.39 0.13 2.64
CA ALA A 96 17.25 -1.00 2.25
C ALA A 96 18.74 -0.60 2.25
N ASP A 97 19.04 0.69 2.21
CA ASP A 97 20.40 1.23 2.22
C ASP A 97 20.51 2.49 3.10
N ALA A 98 21.74 2.82 3.50
CA ALA A 98 22.04 3.98 4.36
C ALA A 98 21.79 5.33 3.65
N THR A 99 21.85 5.37 2.32
CA THR A 99 21.57 6.58 1.53
C THR A 99 20.07 6.88 1.40
N ARG A 100 19.21 5.99 1.89
CA ARG A 100 17.75 6.06 1.75
C ARG A 100 17.34 6.20 0.27
N SER A 101 18.02 5.50 -0.63
CA SER A 101 17.73 5.52 -2.07
C SER A 101 16.86 4.35 -2.50
N HIS A 102 16.81 3.28 -1.71
CA HIS A 102 15.93 2.12 -1.88
C HIS A 102 15.29 1.72 -0.56
N TYR A 103 14.11 1.11 -0.64
CA TYR A 103 13.39 0.60 0.52
C TYR A 103 12.78 -0.77 0.23
N TRP A 104 12.62 -1.56 1.29
CA TRP A 104 11.78 -2.75 1.25
C TRP A 104 10.32 -2.32 1.27
N ALA A 105 9.52 -2.87 0.37
CA ALA A 105 8.11 -2.56 0.22
C ALA A 105 7.27 -3.84 0.09
N TYR A 106 6.04 -3.79 0.59
CA TYR A 106 4.98 -4.66 0.11
C TYR A 106 4.10 -3.89 -0.88
N GLU A 107 3.67 -4.57 -1.95
CA GLU A 107 2.69 -4.05 -2.89
C GLU A 107 1.93 -5.17 -3.58
N GLN A 108 0.72 -4.87 -4.05
CA GLN A 108 -0.02 -5.74 -4.96
C GLN A 108 -0.12 -5.05 -6.32
N CYS A 109 0.51 -5.62 -7.35
CA CYS A 109 0.61 -4.99 -8.66
C CYS A 109 0.35 -5.98 -9.82
N SER A 110 -0.12 -5.43 -10.94
CA SER A 110 -0.45 -6.21 -12.12
C SER A 110 0.75 -7.03 -12.61
N GLY A 111 0.47 -8.26 -13.05
CA GLY A 111 1.48 -9.22 -13.53
C GLY A 111 2.29 -9.92 -12.44
N HIS A 112 2.27 -9.46 -11.19
CA HIS A 112 3.10 -10.02 -10.11
C HIS A 112 2.31 -10.48 -8.88
N GLY A 113 1.07 -9.98 -8.70
CA GLY A 113 0.32 -10.23 -7.48
C GLY A 113 0.92 -9.46 -6.31
N THR A 114 0.84 -10.05 -5.11
CA THR A 114 1.36 -9.42 -3.89
C THR A 114 2.79 -9.85 -3.62
N VAL A 115 3.71 -8.89 -3.59
CA VAL A 115 5.15 -9.13 -3.50
C VAL A 115 5.79 -8.31 -2.38
N HIS A 116 6.92 -8.81 -1.88
CA HIS A 116 7.81 -8.10 -0.95
C HIS A 116 9.19 -7.98 -1.57
N HIS A 117 9.60 -6.77 -1.91
CA HIS A 117 10.84 -6.56 -2.67
C HIS A 117 11.44 -5.16 -2.44
N ILE A 118 12.63 -4.95 -3.00
CA ILE A 118 13.34 -3.68 -2.92
C ILE A 118 12.86 -2.77 -4.05
N VAL A 119 12.50 -1.54 -3.70
CA VAL A 119 12.01 -0.52 -4.61
C VAL A 119 12.90 0.72 -4.51
N SER A 120 13.31 1.29 -5.65
CA SER A 120 14.00 2.59 -5.69
C SER A 120 13.05 3.72 -5.28
N TYR A 121 13.49 4.62 -4.42
CA TYR A 121 12.70 5.75 -3.93
C TYR A 121 12.55 6.87 -4.98
N PRO A 122 11.38 7.54 -5.08
CA PRO A 122 10.16 7.29 -4.31
C PRO A 122 9.39 6.05 -4.81
N TYR A 123 9.40 5.77 -6.10
CA TYR A 123 9.00 4.48 -6.65
C TYR A 123 9.57 4.36 -8.07
N ARG A 124 10.56 3.48 -8.28
CA ARG A 124 11.24 3.26 -9.58
C ARG A 124 11.74 4.57 -10.23
N HIS A 125 12.27 5.50 -9.43
CA HIS A 125 12.69 6.85 -9.84
C HIS A 125 11.61 7.71 -10.52
N SER A 126 10.34 7.34 -10.39
CA SER A 126 9.23 8.18 -10.82
C SER A 126 9.11 9.38 -9.88
N THR A 127 9.71 10.51 -10.27
CA THR A 127 9.49 11.81 -9.60
C THR A 127 8.05 12.31 -9.76
N SER A 128 7.25 11.61 -10.56
CA SER A 128 5.89 11.92 -11.03
C SER A 128 4.78 11.86 -9.96
N GLY A 129 5.12 11.86 -8.67
CA GLY A 129 4.14 12.11 -7.62
C GLY A 129 3.85 10.98 -6.64
N TYR A 130 4.79 10.04 -6.42
CA TYR A 130 4.74 9.21 -5.21
C TYR A 130 5.14 10.02 -3.99
N HIS A 131 4.21 10.18 -3.07
CA HIS A 131 4.44 10.90 -1.83
C HIS A 131 4.23 9.99 -0.61
N PRO A 132 5.01 10.19 0.47
CA PRO A 132 4.80 9.48 1.73
C PRO A 132 3.52 9.92 2.45
N TYR A 133 2.73 8.96 2.93
CA TYR A 133 1.52 9.20 3.70
C TYR A 133 1.50 8.34 4.98
N ARG A 134 1.08 8.95 6.08
CA ARG A 134 0.85 8.28 7.36
C ARG A 134 -0.63 8.29 7.69
N ARG A 135 -1.18 7.12 8.03
CA ARG A 135 -2.55 7.01 8.55
C ARG A 135 -2.72 7.94 9.77
N ARG A 136 -3.82 8.69 9.81
CA ARG A 136 -4.23 9.45 11.01
C ARG A 136 -4.93 8.49 11.97
N ASP A 137 -4.61 8.60 13.25
CA ASP A 137 -5.28 7.85 14.33
C ASP A 137 -6.74 8.29 14.50
#